data_AF-A0A258FBV0-F1
#
_entry.id   AF-A0A258FBV0-F1
#
_cell.length_a   1.000
_cell.length_b   1.000
_cell.length_c   1.000
_cell.angle_alpha   90.00
_cell.angle_beta   90.00
_cell.angle_gamma   90.00
#
_symmetry.space_group_name_H-M   'P 1'
#
loop_
_entity.id
_entity.type
_entity.pdbx_description
1 polymer ?
#
loop_
_entity_poly.entity_id
_entity_poly.type
_entity_poly.pdbx_seq_one_letter_code
_entity_poly.pdbx_strand_id
1 'polypeptide(L)'
;MARRKHHHVYVIELSQDVLYEGRFRKANPGYITGKPCLYVGMTGLDPDVRFDKHKAGIQSNRYVKQYGLRLLPELFELYNPLSYDHARDLEVELAIDFREAGYGVWQA
;
A
#
# COMPACT_ATOMS: atom_id res chain seq x y z
N MET A 1 6.72 25.91 13.75
CA MET A 1 7.86 25.10 13.27
C MET A 1 7.34 24.10 12.25
N ALA A 2 7.87 24.07 11.03
CA ALA A 2 7.51 23.04 10.06
C ALA A 2 7.86 21.66 10.66
N ARG A 3 6.85 20.78 10.78
CA ARG A 3 7.05 19.43 11.30
C ARG A 3 8.00 18.70 10.34
N ARG A 4 9.10 18.15 10.86
CA ARG A 4 10.15 17.50 10.06
C ARG A 4 9.51 16.44 9.16
N LYS A 5 9.89 16.39 7.87
CA LYS A 5 9.41 15.34 6.95
C LYS A 5 9.97 13.99 7.40
N HIS A 6 9.07 13.08 7.75
CA HIS A 6 9.37 11.72 8.22
C HIS A 6 8.22 10.76 7.89
N HIS A 7 7.25 11.21 7.09
CA HIS A 7 6.20 10.35 6.61
C HIS A 7 6.60 9.77 5.26
N HIS A 8 6.17 8.55 5.02
CA HIS A 8 6.49 7.78 3.84
C HIS A 8 5.18 7.20 3.29
N VAL A 9 4.97 7.29 1.99
CA VAL A 9 4.08 6.37 1.29
C VAL A 9 4.84 5.06 1.03
N TYR A 10 4.12 3.93 0.95
CA TYR A 10 4.70 2.65 0.61
C TYR A 10 3.69 1.78 -0.15
N VAL A 11 4.22 0.92 -1.01
CA VAL A 11 3.45 -0.04 -1.81
C VAL A 11 4.00 -1.43 -1.56
N ILE A 12 3.09 -2.37 -1.27
CA ILE A 12 3.42 -3.77 -1.02
C ILE A 12 2.74 -4.63 -2.08
N GLU A 13 3.51 -5.52 -2.69
CA GLU A 13 2.96 -6.59 -3.53
C GLU A 13 2.25 -7.62 -2.64
N LEU A 14 0.99 -7.93 -2.98
CA LEU A 14 0.19 -8.96 -2.35
C LEU A 14 0.15 -10.22 -3.25
N SER A 15 0.13 -11.39 -2.62
CA SER A 15 -0.22 -12.65 -3.30
C SER A 15 -1.56 -12.52 -4.00
N GLN A 16 -1.67 -13.09 -5.19
CA GLN A 16 -2.92 -13.17 -5.97
C GLN A 16 -4.03 -13.91 -5.21
N ASP A 17 -3.69 -14.72 -4.21
CA ASP A 17 -4.67 -15.38 -3.33
C ASP A 17 -5.58 -14.38 -2.61
N VAL A 18 -5.18 -13.11 -2.48
CA VAL A 18 -6.05 -12.05 -1.93
C VAL A 18 -7.33 -11.86 -2.76
N LEU A 19 -7.36 -12.28 -4.04
CA LEU A 19 -8.56 -12.25 -4.88
C LEU A 19 -9.66 -13.22 -4.41
N TYR A 20 -9.31 -14.22 -3.60
CA TYR A 20 -10.29 -15.09 -2.94
C TYR A 20 -11.06 -14.36 -1.83
N GLU A 21 -10.50 -13.26 -1.30
CA GLU A 21 -11.16 -12.43 -0.28
C GLU A 21 -12.26 -11.59 -0.92
N GLY A 22 -13.52 -11.94 -0.63
CA GLY A 22 -14.68 -11.31 -1.27
C GLY A 22 -14.73 -9.78 -1.10
N ARG A 23 -14.25 -9.24 0.01
CA ARG A 23 -14.20 -7.79 0.24
C ARG A 23 -13.13 -7.11 -0.62
N PHE A 24 -11.97 -7.74 -0.80
CA PHE A 24 -10.91 -7.24 -1.68
C PHE A 24 -11.38 -7.21 -3.13
N ARG A 25 -11.99 -8.31 -3.61
CA ARG A 25 -12.53 -8.40 -4.96
C ARG A 25 -13.64 -7.36 -5.22
N LYS A 26 -14.55 -7.18 -4.27
CA LYS A 26 -15.62 -6.16 -4.37
C LYS A 26 -15.08 -4.73 -4.44
N ALA A 27 -13.95 -4.45 -3.77
CA ALA A 27 -13.29 -3.15 -3.83
C ALA A 27 -12.53 -2.90 -5.15
N ASN A 28 -12.37 -3.92 -5.99
CA ASN A 28 -11.62 -3.86 -7.23
C ASN A 28 -12.43 -4.37 -8.43
N PRO A 29 -13.57 -3.72 -8.76
CA PRO A 29 -14.42 -4.13 -9.88
C PRO A 29 -13.73 -3.98 -11.25
N GLY A 30 -12.74 -3.09 -11.37
CA GLY A 30 -11.95 -2.86 -12.58
C GLY A 30 -10.66 -3.68 -12.67
N TYR A 31 -10.46 -4.67 -11.80
CA TYR A 31 -9.26 -5.50 -11.82
C TYR A 31 -9.08 -6.23 -13.16
N ILE A 32 -7.89 -6.14 -13.75
CA ILE A 32 -7.51 -6.86 -14.96
C ILE A 32 -6.73 -8.12 -14.56
N THR A 33 -7.23 -9.29 -14.94
CA THR A 33 -6.60 -10.58 -14.65
C THR A 33 -5.12 -10.59 -15.05
N GLY A 34 -4.26 -10.99 -14.11
CA GLY A 34 -2.81 -11.06 -14.30
C GLY A 34 -2.06 -9.80 -13.89
N LYS A 35 -2.75 -8.67 -13.63
CA LYS A 35 -2.12 -7.52 -13.00
C LYS A 35 -1.78 -7.83 -11.53
N PRO A 36 -0.74 -7.19 -10.97
CA PRO A 36 -0.41 -7.31 -9.55
C PRO A 36 -1.56 -6.87 -8.64
N CYS A 37 -1.62 -7.47 -7.46
CA CYS A 37 -2.42 -6.99 -6.35
C CYS A 37 -1.53 -6.22 -5.39
N LEU A 38 -1.93 -5.01 -4.99
CA LEU A 38 -1.12 -4.06 -4.23
C LEU A 38 -1.86 -3.64 -2.95
N TYR A 39 -1.07 -3.40 -1.90
CA TYR A 39 -1.50 -2.61 -0.75
C TYR A 39 -0.78 -1.27 -0.78
N VAL A 40 -1.53 -0.18 -0.69
CA VAL A 40 -0.99 1.20 -0.61
C VAL A 40 -1.28 1.74 0.78
N GLY A 41 -0.29 2.37 1.40
CA GLY A 41 -0.46 3.02 2.69
C GLY A 41 0.58 4.10 2.96
N MET A 42 0.41 4.80 4.07
CA MET A 42 1.40 5.74 4.60
C MET A 42 1.81 5.43 6.04
N THR A 43 2.98 5.91 6.45
CA THR A 43 3.51 5.71 7.79
C THR A 43 4.49 6.81 8.20
N GLY A 44 4.62 7.08 9.50
CA GLY A 44 5.71 7.90 10.06
C GLY A 44 6.95 7.07 10.43
N LEU A 45 6.98 5.78 10.07
CA LEU A 45 8.12 4.88 10.25
C LEU A 45 8.86 4.72 8.91
N ASP A 46 10.02 4.10 8.97
CA ASP A 46 10.64 3.53 7.79
C ASP A 46 9.71 2.45 7.15
N PRO A 47 9.53 2.42 5.82
CA PRO A 47 8.69 1.43 5.14
C PRO A 47 9.04 -0.04 5.43
N ASP A 48 10.33 -0.39 5.54
CA ASP A 48 10.75 -1.76 5.87
C ASP A 48 10.30 -2.13 7.28
N VAL A 49 10.55 -1.24 8.24
CA VAL A 49 10.09 -1.42 9.63
C VAL A 49 8.56 -1.51 9.70
N ARG A 50 7.85 -0.71 8.91
CA ARG A 50 6.39 -0.75 8.84
C ARG A 50 5.91 -2.08 8.27
N PHE A 51 6.57 -2.62 7.26
CA PHE A 51 6.25 -3.90 6.65
C PHE A 51 6.52 -5.06 7.63
N ASP A 52 7.66 -5.06 8.32
CA ASP A 52 7.98 -6.04 9.36
C ASP A 52 6.92 -6.08 10.45
N LYS A 53 6.46 -4.90 10.92
CA LYS A 53 5.37 -4.81 11.90
C LYS A 53 4.07 -5.42 11.37
N HIS A 54 3.73 -5.19 10.11
CA HIS A 54 2.56 -5.83 9.49
C HIS A 54 2.70 -7.36 9.50
N LYS A 55 3.85 -7.89 9.10
CA LYS A 55 4.11 -9.35 9.06
C LYS A 55 4.12 -9.97 10.47
N ALA A 56 4.61 -9.25 11.47
CA ALA A 56 4.54 -9.64 12.87
C ALA A 56 3.13 -9.52 13.49
N GLY A 57 2.17 -8.92 12.80
CA GLY A 57 0.81 -8.70 13.33
C GLY A 57 0.69 -7.54 14.32
N ILE A 58 1.66 -6.63 14.34
CA ILE A 58 1.71 -5.46 15.22
C ILE A 58 1.17 -4.25 14.46
N GLN A 59 0.05 -3.68 14.91
CA GLN A 59 -0.64 -2.58 14.20
C GLN A 59 -0.79 -2.90 12.69
N SER A 60 -1.20 -4.14 12.40
CA SER A 60 -1.15 -4.71 11.06
C SER A 60 -2.49 -4.62 10.31
N ASN A 61 -2.42 -4.45 8.99
CA ASN A 61 -3.53 -4.74 8.10
C ASN A 61 -3.58 -6.25 7.81
N ARG A 62 -4.78 -6.84 7.85
CA ARG A 62 -4.97 -8.28 7.61
C ARG A 62 -4.42 -8.73 6.26
N TYR A 63 -4.65 -7.97 5.19
CA TYR A 63 -4.21 -8.35 3.85
C TYR A 63 -2.69 -8.29 3.71
N VAL A 64 -2.04 -7.28 4.28
CA VAL A 64 -0.57 -7.23 4.31
C VAL A 64 0.01 -8.37 5.13
N LYS A 65 -0.56 -8.65 6.31
CA LYS A 65 -0.10 -9.73 7.17
C LYS A 65 -0.18 -11.08 6.45
N GLN A 66 -1.34 -11.40 5.87
CA GLN A 66 -1.62 -12.70 5.27
C GLN A 66 -1.03 -12.86 3.86
N TYR A 67 -1.11 -11.81 3.02
CA TYR A 67 -0.78 -11.89 1.60
C TYR A 67 0.41 -11.03 1.18
N GLY A 68 0.93 -10.15 2.04
CA GLY A 68 2.07 -9.30 1.70
C GLY A 68 3.33 -10.11 1.41
N LEU A 69 3.90 -9.89 0.23
CA LEU A 69 5.08 -10.57 -0.32
C LEU A 69 6.35 -9.72 -0.14
N ARG A 70 6.35 -8.49 -0.64
CA ARG A 70 7.49 -7.56 -0.58
C ARG A 70 7.06 -6.12 -0.81
N LEU A 71 7.90 -5.17 -0.43
CA LEU A 71 7.79 -3.78 -0.87
C LEU A 71 8.15 -3.67 -2.36
N LEU A 72 7.57 -2.67 -3.04
CA LEU A 72 7.90 -2.26 -4.41
C LEU A 72 8.42 -0.82 -4.41
N PRO A 73 9.67 -0.56 -3.99
CA PRO A 73 10.22 0.79 -3.86
C PRO A 73 10.16 1.62 -5.14
N GLU A 74 10.26 0.97 -6.31
CA GLU A 74 10.14 1.60 -7.63
C GLU A 74 8.82 2.34 -7.84
N LEU A 75 7.78 2.03 -7.05
CA LEU A 75 6.46 2.66 -7.14
C LEU A 75 6.28 3.86 -6.21
N PHE A 76 7.18 4.08 -5.24
CA PHE A 76 6.94 5.11 -4.21
C PHE A 76 8.18 5.86 -3.69
N GLU A 77 9.38 5.31 -3.85
CA GLU A 77 10.58 5.81 -3.15
C GLU A 77 10.95 7.24 -3.58
N LEU A 78 10.76 7.59 -4.86
CA LEU A 78 11.04 8.92 -5.41
C LEU A 78 10.26 10.05 -4.69
N TYR A 79 9.11 9.74 -4.10
CA TYR A 79 8.29 10.74 -3.41
C TYR A 79 8.71 11.00 -1.97
N ASN A 80 9.45 10.07 -1.35
CA ASN A 80 9.75 10.09 0.07
C ASN A 80 11.02 10.89 0.40
N PRO A 81 11.12 11.51 1.60
CA PRO A 81 10.10 11.62 2.65
C PRO A 81 9.17 12.83 2.47
N LEU A 82 7.97 12.72 3.05
CA LEU A 82 6.86 13.67 2.94
C LEU A 82 6.46 14.28 4.29
N SER A 83 5.67 15.35 4.22
CA SER A 83 4.85 15.79 5.37
C SER A 83 3.68 14.80 5.54
N TYR A 84 3.05 14.82 6.71
CA TYR A 84 1.86 13.98 6.96
C TYR A 84 0.75 14.23 5.93
N ASP A 85 0.42 15.51 5.68
CA ASP A 85 -0.65 15.87 4.76
C ASP A 85 -0.35 15.42 3.33
N HIS A 86 0.88 15.63 2.83
CA HIS A 86 1.25 15.17 1.49
C HIS A 86 1.31 13.64 1.39
N ALA A 87 1.75 12.93 2.44
CA ALA A 87 1.75 11.47 2.44
C ALA A 87 0.32 10.90 2.39
N ARG A 88 -0.60 11.52 3.12
CA ARG A 88 -2.03 11.17 3.12
C ARG A 88 -2.67 11.42 1.75
N ASP A 89 -2.39 12.56 1.12
CA ASP A 89 -2.97 12.88 -0.19
C ASP A 89 -2.40 11.95 -1.27
N LEU A 90 -1.07 11.75 -1.30
CA LEU A 90 -0.41 10.90 -2.28
C LEU A 90 -0.77 9.42 -2.14
N GLU A 91 -1.00 8.91 -0.92
CA GLU A 91 -1.51 7.56 -0.70
C GLU A 91 -2.81 7.31 -1.47
N VAL A 92 -3.73 8.28 -1.43
CA VAL A 92 -5.02 8.21 -2.12
C VAL A 92 -4.82 8.27 -3.63
N GLU A 93 -4.00 9.21 -4.11
CA GLU A 93 -3.68 9.37 -5.55
C GLU A 93 -3.08 8.08 -6.13
N LEU A 94 -2.04 7.52 -5.51
CA LEU A 94 -1.43 6.26 -5.94
C LEU A 94 -2.44 5.12 -5.98
N ALA A 95 -3.31 5.02 -4.97
CA ALA A 95 -4.33 3.98 -4.93
C ALA A 95 -5.40 4.15 -6.01
N ILE A 96 -5.69 5.37 -6.47
CA ILE A 96 -6.57 5.63 -7.60
C ILE A 96 -5.86 5.24 -8.90
N ASP A 97 -4.66 5.77 -9.13
CA ASP A 97 -3.88 5.55 -10.36
C ASP A 97 -3.67 4.05 -10.63
N PHE A 98 -3.31 3.27 -9.60
CA PHE A 98 -3.13 1.83 -9.74
C PHE A 98 -4.45 1.10 -10.06
N ARG A 99 -5.59 1.52 -9.48
CA ARG A 99 -6.90 0.92 -9.82
C ARG A 99 -7.29 1.25 -11.25
N GLU A 100 -7.08 2.48 -11.70
CA GLU A 100 -7.36 2.89 -13.09
C GLU A 100 -6.46 2.14 -14.08
N ALA A 101 -5.23 1.83 -13.70
CA ALA A 101 -4.32 0.98 -14.47
C ALA A 101 -4.65 -0.53 -14.41
N GLY A 102 -5.72 -0.92 -13.71
CA GLY A 102 -6.27 -2.28 -13.65
C GLY A 102 -5.65 -3.18 -12.58
N TYR A 103 -4.87 -2.63 -11.65
CA TYR A 103 -4.31 -3.39 -10.52
C TYR A 103 -5.40 -3.69 -9.48
N GLY A 104 -5.20 -4.76 -8.71
CA GLY A 104 -6.05 -5.02 -7.55
C GLY A 104 -5.50 -4.25 -6.36
N VAL A 105 -6.18 -3.23 -5.84
CA VAL A 105 -5.63 -2.35 -4.82
C VAL A 105 -6.45 -2.38 -3.55
N TRP A 106 -5.76 -2.53 -2.41
CA TRP A 106 -6.32 -2.25 -1.11
C TRP A 106 -5.64 -1.05 -0.46
N GLN A 107 -6.46 -0.14 0.05
CA GLN A 107 -6.03 1.07 0.75
C GLN A 107 -7.00 1.23 1.93
N ALA A 108 -6.46 1.22 3.15
CA ALA A 108 -7.22 1.27 4.40
C ALA A 108 -6.33 1.67 5.57
#